data_AF-A0A534N4U8-F1
#
_entry.id   AF-A0A534N4U8-F1
#
_cell.length_a   1.000
_cell.length_b   1.000
_cell.length_c   1.000
_cell.angle_alpha   90.00
_cell.angle_beta   90.00
_cell.angle_gamma   90.00
#
_symmetry.space_group_name_H-M   'P 1'
#
loop_
_entity.id
_entity.type
_entity.pdbx_description
1 polymer ?
#
loop_
_entity_poly.entity_id
_entity_poly.type
_entity_poly.pdbx_seq_one_letter_code
_entity_poly.pdbx_strand_id
1 'polypeptide(L)'
;MMPAAAAVEQLAKLLADEARLDGRIRDTETALSRIKKQISESLVQRYANLVQRYGTVSEEKIEMPEDLMKQEQSYERLLHALQEMKDEIVRQIRPVEEQIVRSSLDQLRQSFEHESQRLSKCLEEIDHKLVDCRTYLEEYERARSTLHDLNEQLLGFGGEPLPVADHLPSHDLGEIIKNRVEHLKSQGKI
;
A
#
# COMPACT_ATOMS: atom_id res chain seq x y z
N MET A 1 -9.69 17.94 -4.68
CA MET A 1 -9.26 16.76 -3.88
C MET A 1 -7.75 16.82 -3.74
N MET A 2 -7.23 16.62 -2.53
CA MET A 2 -5.78 16.56 -2.30
C MET A 2 -5.22 15.24 -2.89
N PRO A 3 -4.03 15.25 -3.54
CA PRO A 3 -3.43 14.05 -4.10
C PRO A 3 -3.00 13.06 -2.99
N ALA A 4 -3.04 11.75 -3.28
CA ALA A 4 -2.76 10.69 -2.30
C ALA A 4 -1.40 10.85 -1.61
N ALA A 5 -0.36 11.24 -2.36
CA ALA A 5 0.97 11.49 -1.80
C ALA A 5 0.97 12.63 -0.77
N ALA A 6 0.24 13.72 -1.04
CA ALA A 6 0.10 14.83 -0.10
C ALA A 6 -0.75 14.43 1.11
N ALA A 7 -1.74 13.54 0.95
CA ALA A 7 -2.52 12.99 2.05
C ALA A 7 -1.67 12.15 3.01
N VAL A 8 -0.79 11.30 2.45
CA VAL A 8 0.15 10.49 3.24
C VAL A 8 1.14 11.38 3.98
N GLU A 9 1.68 12.41 3.33
CA GLU A 9 2.57 13.38 3.97
C GLU A 9 1.87 14.15 5.09
N GLN A 10 0.62 14.58 4.86
CA GLN A 10 -0.19 15.23 5.90
C GLN A 10 -0.47 14.31 7.08
N LEU A 11 -0.81 13.04 6.84
CA LEU A 11 -1.03 12.05 7.90
C LEU A 11 0.26 11.84 8.71
N ALA A 12 1.40 11.69 8.05
CA ALA A 12 2.70 11.53 8.71
C ALA A 12 3.02 12.73 9.62
N LYS A 13 2.72 13.95 9.15
CA LYS A 13 2.87 15.17 9.95
C LYS A 13 1.95 15.17 11.17
N LEU A 14 0.66 14.86 11.00
CA LEU A 14 -0.31 14.84 12.09
C LEU A 14 0.06 13.80 13.16
N LEU A 15 0.51 12.61 12.75
CA LEU A 15 0.98 11.57 13.68
C LEU A 15 2.25 12.01 14.44
N ALA A 16 3.17 12.71 13.78
CA ALA A 16 4.36 13.26 14.43
C ALA A 16 3.98 14.35 15.45
N ASP A 17 3.03 15.22 15.11
CA ASP A 17 2.53 16.27 16.00
C ASP A 17 1.78 15.68 17.21
N GLU A 18 0.97 14.63 17.01
CA GLU A 18 0.32 13.89 18.10
C GLU A 18 1.35 13.29 19.07
N ALA A 19 2.35 12.57 18.56
CA ALA A 19 3.41 11.98 19.38
C ALA A 19 4.20 13.04 20.17
N ARG A 20 4.41 14.22 19.56
CA ARG A 20 5.05 15.36 20.24
C ARG A 20 4.17 15.92 21.34
N LEU A 21 2.86 16.05 21.14
CA LEU A 21 1.93 16.48 22.18
C LEU A 21 1.89 15.48 23.34
N ASP A 22 1.92 14.18 23.06
CA ASP A 22 2.00 13.14 24.11
C ASP A 22 3.27 13.25 24.97
N GLY A 23 4.39 13.65 24.37
CA GLY A 23 5.59 14.01 25.14
C GLY A 23 5.33 15.19 26.08
N ARG A 24 4.78 16.29 25.55
CA ARG A 24 4.52 17.52 26.33
C ARG A 24 3.48 17.33 27.44
N ILE A 25 2.44 16.53 27.20
CA ILE A 25 1.42 16.17 28.19
C ILE A 25 2.10 15.45 29.36
N ARG A 26 2.89 14.41 29.08
CA ARG A 26 3.63 13.68 30.12
C ARG A 26 4.59 14.58 30.91
N ASP A 27 5.34 15.44 30.23
CA ASP A 27 6.24 16.40 30.89
C ASP A 27 5.46 17.36 31.80
N THR A 28 4.32 17.85 31.34
CA THR A 28 3.43 18.75 32.10
C THR A 28 2.83 18.06 33.32
N GLU A 29 2.38 16.80 33.19
CA GLU A 29 1.86 15.99 34.30
C GLU A 29 2.94 15.72 35.36
N THR A 30 4.17 15.40 34.94
CA THR A 30 5.28 15.20 35.89
C THR A 30 5.65 16.49 36.62
N ALA A 31 5.65 17.63 35.93
CA ALA A 31 5.90 18.94 36.55
C ALA A 31 4.79 19.30 37.55
N LEU A 32 3.52 19.11 37.18
CA LEU A 32 2.38 19.34 38.05
C LEU A 32 2.43 18.45 39.31
N SER A 33 2.80 17.18 39.15
CA SER A 33 2.97 16.23 40.26
C SER A 33 4.07 16.67 41.23
N ARG A 34 5.18 17.22 40.72
CA ARG A 34 6.26 17.79 41.55
C ARG A 34 5.79 19.01 42.33
N ILE A 35 5.05 19.92 41.69
CA ILE A 35 4.52 21.12 42.35
C ILE A 35 3.53 20.73 43.45
N LYS A 36 2.60 19.82 43.16
CA LYS A 36 1.65 19.27 44.15
C LYS A 36 2.38 18.68 45.36
N LYS A 37 3.46 17.94 45.11
CA LYS A 37 4.33 17.42 46.18
C LYS A 37 4.99 18.55 46.98
N GLN A 38 5.58 19.56 46.33
CA GLN A 38 6.20 20.70 47.01
C GLN A 38 5.20 21.51 47.85
N ILE A 39 3.98 21.71 47.36
CA ILE A 39 2.88 22.35 48.12
C ILE A 39 2.61 21.53 49.37
N SER A 40 2.46 20.20 49.23
CA SER A 40 2.20 19.32 50.37
C SER A 40 3.35 19.32 51.41
N GLU A 41 4.60 19.29 50.96
CA GLU A 41 5.78 19.33 51.83
C GLU A 41 5.90 20.66 52.56
N SER A 42 5.65 21.78 51.87
CA SER A 42 5.62 23.11 52.49
C SER A 42 4.52 23.23 53.54
N LEU A 43 3.36 22.60 53.31
CA LEU A 43 2.28 22.59 54.30
C LEU A 43 2.68 21.80 55.54
N VAL A 44 3.21 20.58 55.36
CA VAL A 44 3.68 19.74 56.48
C VAL A 44 4.77 20.45 57.28
N GLN A 45 5.74 21.09 56.63
CA GLN A 45 6.79 21.86 57.31
C GLN A 45 6.22 23.04 58.12
N ARG A 46 5.26 23.77 57.57
CA ARG A 46 4.59 24.89 58.29
C ARG A 46 3.82 24.38 59.51
N TYR A 47 3.07 23.29 59.36
CA TYR A 47 2.39 22.62 60.47
C TYR A 47 3.38 22.16 61.56
N ALA A 48 4.47 21.49 61.18
CA ALA A 48 5.49 21.01 62.11
C ALA A 48 6.16 22.15 62.89
N ASN A 49 6.48 23.25 62.20
CA ASN A 49 7.07 24.44 62.83
C ASN A 49 6.11 25.09 63.84
N LEU A 50 4.82 25.21 63.50
CA LEU A 50 3.80 25.76 64.42
C LEU A 50 3.66 24.91 65.68
N VAL A 51 3.57 23.59 65.54
CA VAL A 51 3.49 22.64 66.66
C VAL A 51 4.74 22.72 67.55
N GLN A 52 5.92 22.79 66.95
CA GLN A 52 7.18 22.89 67.70
C GLN A 52 7.32 24.21 68.47
N ARG A 53 6.77 25.31 67.95
CA ARG A 53 6.94 26.65 68.51
C ARG A 53 5.91 27.01 69.58
N TYR A 54 4.68 26.52 69.46
CA TYR A 54 3.57 26.90 70.34
C TYR A 54 3.00 25.74 71.18
N GLY A 55 3.42 24.49 70.96
CA GLY A 55 2.95 23.32 71.73
C GLY A 55 1.48 22.93 71.50
N THR A 56 0.70 23.80 70.86
CA THR A 56 -0.67 23.59 70.37
C THR A 56 -0.80 24.22 68.99
N VAL A 57 -1.65 23.64 68.12
CA VAL A 57 -2.01 24.26 66.84
C VAL A 57 -3.00 25.38 67.15
N SER A 58 -2.52 26.59 67.41
CA SER A 58 -3.41 27.76 67.46
C SER A 58 -3.97 28.01 66.05
N GLU A 59 -5.18 28.56 65.95
CA GLU A 59 -5.89 28.91 64.69
C GLU A 59 -5.20 30.02 63.88
N GLU A 60 -3.88 30.15 63.95
CA GLU A 60 -3.15 30.99 63.01
C GLU A 60 -3.33 30.41 61.61
N LYS A 61 -3.90 31.23 60.71
CA LYS A 61 -4.11 30.87 59.30
C LYS A 61 -2.79 30.38 58.71
N ILE A 62 -2.75 29.10 58.39
CA ILE A 62 -1.67 28.53 57.59
C ILE A 62 -1.84 29.12 56.19
N GLU A 63 -1.06 30.16 55.91
CA GLU A 63 -1.05 30.78 54.59
C GLU A 63 -0.52 29.76 53.58
N MET A 64 -1.24 29.59 52.49
CA MET A 64 -0.80 28.76 51.37
C MET A 64 0.36 29.45 50.63
N PRO A 65 1.37 28.72 50.13
CA PRO A 65 2.40 29.32 49.29
C PRO A 65 1.80 29.79 47.96
N GLU A 66 1.48 31.08 47.84
CA GLU A 66 0.78 31.63 46.67
C GLU A 66 1.48 31.37 45.33
N ASP A 67 2.82 31.41 45.32
CA ASP A 67 3.60 31.21 44.09
C ASP A 67 3.46 29.78 43.56
N LEU A 68 3.51 28.78 44.45
CA LEU A 68 3.31 27.38 44.07
C LEU A 68 1.87 27.12 43.61
N MET A 69 0.88 27.76 44.24
CA MET A 69 -0.54 27.66 43.83
C MET A 69 -0.77 28.28 42.45
N LYS A 70 -0.19 29.46 42.17
CA LYS A 70 -0.24 30.10 40.85
C LYS A 70 0.43 29.21 39.79
N GLN A 71 1.56 28.61 40.14
CA GLN A 71 2.27 27.68 39.28
C GLN A 71 1.42 26.43 38.98
N GLU A 72 0.84 25.79 39.99
CA GLU A 72 -0.07 24.64 39.84
C GLU A 72 -1.21 24.96 38.87
N GLN A 73 -1.93 26.06 39.09
CA GLN A 73 -3.03 26.49 38.21
C GLN A 73 -2.56 26.74 36.78
N SER A 74 -1.35 27.29 36.58
CA SER A 74 -0.81 27.51 35.24
C SER A 74 -0.52 26.19 34.51
N TYR A 75 0.01 25.18 35.21
CA TYR A 75 0.27 23.86 34.64
C TYR A 75 -1.02 23.09 34.36
N GLU A 76 -2.06 23.25 35.18
CA GLU A 76 -3.39 22.66 34.93
C GLU A 76 -4.04 23.25 33.67
N ARG A 77 -3.97 24.58 33.48
CA ARG A 77 -4.44 25.22 32.24
C ARG A 77 -3.65 24.76 31.02
N LEU A 78 -2.32 24.65 31.14
CA LEU A 78 -1.48 24.15 30.05
C LEU A 78 -1.82 22.70 29.70
N LEU A 79 -2.01 21.84 30.70
CA LEU A 79 -2.39 20.44 30.50
C LEU A 79 -3.70 20.34 29.73
N HIS A 80 -4.70 21.13 30.14
CA HIS A 80 -5.99 21.16 29.46
C HIS A 80 -5.86 21.59 28.00
N ALA A 81 -5.12 22.68 27.72
CA ALA A 81 -4.88 23.13 26.36
C ALA A 81 -4.13 22.10 25.51
N LEU A 82 -3.17 21.36 26.08
CA LEU A 82 -2.46 20.28 25.40
C LEU A 82 -3.37 19.11 25.06
N GLN A 83 -4.31 18.76 25.95
CA GLN A 83 -5.32 17.74 25.70
C GLN A 83 -6.29 18.17 24.59
N GLU A 84 -6.77 19.41 24.62
CA GLU A 84 -7.64 19.95 23.55
C GLU A 84 -6.94 19.95 22.18
N MET A 85 -5.66 20.36 22.14
CA MET A 85 -4.87 20.32 20.91
C MET A 85 -4.69 18.88 20.41
N LYS A 86 -4.48 17.90 21.30
CA LYS A 86 -4.38 16.49 20.93
C LYS A 86 -5.68 15.99 20.31
N ASP A 87 -6.80 16.25 20.97
CA ASP A 87 -8.12 15.82 20.48
C ASP A 87 -8.41 16.38 19.08
N GLU A 88 -7.99 17.63 18.82
CA GLU A 88 -8.14 18.24 17.51
C GLU A 88 -7.28 17.57 16.43
N ILE A 89 -6.03 17.21 16.74
CA ILE A 89 -5.18 16.44 15.81
C ILE A 89 -5.80 15.07 15.51
N VAL A 90 -6.28 14.36 16.53
CA VAL A 90 -6.93 13.05 16.36
C VAL A 90 -8.18 13.16 15.47
N ARG A 91 -8.97 14.23 15.60
CA ARG A 91 -10.11 14.48 14.69
C ARG A 91 -9.68 14.72 13.25
N GLN A 92 -8.53 15.34 13.03
CA GLN A 92 -8.00 15.60 11.69
C GLN A 92 -7.37 14.36 11.04
N ILE A 93 -6.85 13.41 11.83
CA ILE A 93 -6.23 12.17 11.33
C ILE A 93 -7.25 11.31 10.57
N ARG A 94 -8.40 11.01 11.17
CA ARG A 94 -9.41 10.09 10.61
C ARG A 94 -9.82 10.42 9.15
N PRO A 95 -10.22 11.67 8.79
CA PRO A 95 -10.62 11.96 7.42
C PRO A 95 -9.46 11.82 6.41
N VAL A 96 -8.22 12.08 6.84
CA VAL A 96 -7.03 11.91 5.98
C VAL A 96 -6.77 10.43 5.73
N GLU A 97 -6.86 9.58 6.75
CA GLU A 97 -6.77 8.11 6.61
C GLU A 97 -7.84 7.57 5.66
N GLU A 98 -9.11 7.96 5.85
CA GLU A 98 -10.21 7.56 4.97
C GLU A 98 -9.95 7.96 3.52
N GLN A 99 -9.40 9.16 3.30
CA GLN A 99 -9.06 9.63 1.96
C GLN A 99 -7.94 8.80 1.32
N ILE A 100 -6.89 8.46 2.08
CA ILE A 100 -5.78 7.60 1.59
C ILE A 100 -6.31 6.22 1.21
N VAL A 101 -7.15 5.61 2.07
CA VAL A 101 -7.73 4.30 1.81
C VAL A 101 -8.62 4.33 0.56
N ARG A 102 -9.51 5.31 0.43
CA ARG A 102 -10.36 5.48 -0.76
C ARG A 102 -9.53 5.63 -2.03
N SER A 103 -8.55 6.53 -2.02
CA SER A 103 -7.69 6.74 -3.18
C SER A 103 -6.90 5.49 -3.57
N SER A 104 -6.41 4.73 -2.59
CA SER A 104 -5.66 3.50 -2.83
C SER A 104 -6.56 2.40 -3.42
N LEU A 105 -7.79 2.28 -2.91
CA LEU A 105 -8.79 1.35 -3.45
C LEU A 105 -9.17 1.69 -4.89
N ASP A 106 -9.37 2.97 -5.19
CA ASP A 106 -9.70 3.42 -6.55
C ASP A 106 -8.55 3.13 -7.53
N GLN A 107 -7.30 3.40 -7.12
CA GLN A 107 -6.12 3.07 -7.92
C GLN A 107 -5.99 1.55 -8.17
N LEU A 108 -6.24 0.73 -7.15
CA LEU A 108 -6.17 -0.72 -7.28
C LEU A 108 -7.26 -1.25 -8.22
N ARG A 109 -8.48 -0.73 -8.11
CA ARG A 109 -9.59 -1.07 -9.02
C ARG A 109 -9.27 -0.71 -10.47
N GLN A 110 -8.79 0.51 -10.71
CA GLN A 110 -8.38 0.94 -12.05
C GLN A 110 -7.27 0.05 -12.63
N SER A 111 -6.27 -0.31 -11.81
CA SER A 111 -5.18 -1.19 -12.22
C SER A 111 -5.69 -2.59 -12.57
N PHE A 112 -6.60 -3.13 -11.74
CA PHE A 112 -7.22 -4.43 -12.00
C PHE A 112 -8.05 -4.41 -13.30
N GLU A 113 -8.87 -3.38 -13.51
CA GLU A 113 -9.65 -3.24 -14.74
C GLU A 113 -8.75 -3.15 -15.98
N HIS A 114 -7.65 -2.40 -15.87
CA HIS A 114 -6.68 -2.27 -16.94
C HIS A 114 -6.02 -3.62 -17.29
N GLU A 115 -5.50 -4.34 -16.29
CA GLU A 115 -4.87 -5.64 -16.51
C GLU A 115 -5.86 -6.69 -16.99
N SER A 116 -7.10 -6.67 -16.49
CA SER A 116 -8.18 -7.53 -16.96
C SER A 116 -8.49 -7.30 -18.45
N GLN A 117 -8.60 -6.04 -18.87
CA GLN A 117 -8.77 -5.69 -20.29
C GLN A 117 -7.57 -6.11 -21.15
N ARG A 118 -6.34 -5.92 -20.64
CA ARG A 118 -5.13 -6.37 -21.33
C ARG A 118 -5.10 -7.89 -21.50
N LEU A 119 -5.50 -8.63 -20.47
CA LEU A 119 -5.59 -10.09 -20.53
C LEU A 119 -6.65 -10.55 -21.54
N SER A 120 -7.83 -9.92 -21.54
CA SER A 120 -8.89 -10.22 -22.54
C SER A 120 -8.36 -10.02 -23.96
N LYS A 121 -7.70 -8.88 -24.23
CA LYS A 121 -7.11 -8.61 -25.55
C LYS A 121 -6.02 -9.62 -25.92
N CYS A 122 -5.18 -10.01 -24.96
CA CYS A 122 -4.16 -11.03 -25.19
C CYS A 122 -4.78 -12.37 -25.60
N LEU A 123 -5.87 -12.78 -24.94
CA LEU A 123 -6.61 -13.99 -25.31
C LEU A 123 -7.24 -13.86 -26.70
N GLU A 124 -7.88 -12.72 -27.00
CA GLU A 124 -8.43 -12.46 -28.33
C GLU A 124 -7.35 -12.53 -29.42
N GLU A 125 -6.17 -11.96 -29.17
CA GLU A 125 -5.04 -12.03 -30.10
C GLU A 125 -4.54 -13.47 -30.28
N ILE A 126 -4.46 -14.26 -29.22
CA ILE A 126 -4.13 -15.69 -29.29
C ILE A 126 -5.16 -16.42 -30.17
N ASP A 127 -6.45 -16.20 -29.94
CA ASP A 127 -7.52 -16.82 -30.70
C ASP A 127 -7.43 -16.47 -32.20
N HIS A 128 -7.18 -15.21 -32.54
CA HIS A 128 -6.95 -14.78 -33.92
C HIS A 128 -5.73 -15.49 -34.52
N LYS A 129 -4.62 -15.62 -33.78
CA LYS A 129 -3.42 -16.32 -34.25
C LYS A 129 -3.67 -17.80 -34.46
N LEU A 130 -4.51 -18.44 -33.66
CA LEU A 130 -4.90 -19.83 -33.86
C LEU A 130 -5.71 -20.01 -35.16
N VAL A 131 -6.60 -19.06 -35.46
CA VAL A 131 -7.35 -19.04 -36.73
C VAL A 131 -6.41 -18.81 -37.92
N ASP A 132 -5.47 -17.88 -37.81
CA ASP A 132 -4.44 -17.65 -38.83
C ASP A 132 -3.62 -18.94 -39.07
N CYS A 133 -3.17 -19.61 -37.99
CA CYS A 133 -2.43 -20.86 -38.06
C CYS A 133 -3.20 -21.93 -38.84
N ARG A 134 -4.50 -22.09 -38.58
CA ARG A 134 -5.33 -23.04 -39.34
C ARG A 134 -5.33 -22.72 -40.83
N THR A 135 -5.48 -21.45 -41.19
CA THR A 135 -5.46 -20.99 -42.59
C THR A 135 -4.12 -21.33 -43.26
N TYR A 136 -3.00 -21.07 -42.58
CA TYR A 136 -1.67 -21.42 -43.10
C TYR A 136 -1.46 -22.93 -43.27
N LEU A 137 -2.06 -23.77 -42.42
CA LEU A 137 -1.98 -25.22 -42.58
C LEU A 137 -2.79 -25.71 -43.79
N GLU A 138 -3.97 -25.14 -44.03
CA GLU A 138 -4.77 -25.44 -45.22
C GLU A 138 -4.04 -25.03 -46.50
N GLU A 139 -3.38 -23.86 -46.49
CA GLU A 139 -2.53 -23.41 -47.59
C GLU A 139 -1.31 -24.31 -47.80
N TYR A 140 -0.66 -24.77 -46.72
CA TYR A 140 0.46 -25.70 -46.79
C TYR A 140 0.07 -27.01 -47.47
N GLU A 141 -1.03 -27.64 -47.05
CA GLU A 141 -1.51 -28.89 -47.63
C GLU A 141 -1.96 -28.73 -49.08
N ARG A 142 -2.56 -27.59 -49.43
CA ARG A 142 -2.90 -27.27 -50.83
C ARG A 142 -1.65 -27.12 -51.70
N ALA A 143 -0.65 -26.38 -51.22
CA ALA A 143 0.61 -26.19 -51.94
C ALA A 143 1.34 -27.54 -52.11
N ARG A 144 1.37 -28.36 -51.07
CA ARG A 144 1.91 -29.72 -51.10
C ARG A 144 1.21 -30.58 -52.14
N SER A 145 -0.12 -30.62 -52.14
CA SER A 145 -0.91 -31.40 -53.11
C SER A 145 -0.59 -30.98 -54.54
N THR A 146 -0.52 -29.66 -54.77
CA THR A 146 -0.12 -29.10 -56.07
C THR A 146 1.28 -29.53 -56.50
N LEU A 147 2.25 -29.54 -55.57
CA LEU A 147 3.62 -30.03 -55.85
C LEU A 147 3.62 -31.52 -56.19
N HIS A 148 2.75 -32.31 -55.56
CA HIS A 148 2.64 -33.73 -55.87
C HIS A 148 2.07 -33.96 -57.27
N ASP A 149 1.00 -33.23 -57.63
CA ASP A 149 0.42 -33.27 -58.98
C ASP A 149 1.44 -32.88 -60.06
N LEU A 150 2.30 -31.88 -59.79
CA LEU A 150 3.38 -31.49 -60.69
C LEU A 150 4.45 -32.57 -60.84
N ASN A 151 4.80 -33.27 -59.76
CA ASN A 151 5.74 -34.40 -59.81
C ASN A 151 5.18 -35.57 -60.64
N GLU A 152 3.88 -35.87 -60.54
CA GLU A 152 3.24 -36.87 -61.39
C GLU A 152 3.30 -36.48 -62.87
N GLN A 153 3.13 -35.18 -63.18
CA GLN A 153 3.32 -34.69 -64.55
C GLN A 153 4.77 -34.83 -65.02
N LEU A 154 5.75 -34.50 -64.17
CA LEU A 154 7.17 -34.66 -64.48
C LEU A 154 7.52 -36.11 -64.80
N LEU A 155 7.03 -37.05 -64.00
CA LEU A 155 7.15 -38.49 -64.25
C LEU A 155 6.55 -38.89 -65.60
N GLY A 156 5.37 -38.35 -65.93
CA GLY A 156 4.71 -38.57 -67.22
C GLY A 156 5.51 -38.09 -68.43
N PHE A 157 6.35 -37.06 -68.26
CA PHE A 157 7.28 -36.58 -69.29
C PHE A 157 8.65 -37.30 -69.28
N GLY A 158 8.82 -38.33 -68.44
CA GLY A 158 10.07 -39.09 -68.30
C GLY A 158 11.12 -38.40 -67.42
N GLY A 159 10.73 -37.38 -66.66
CA GLY A 159 11.58 -36.75 -65.65
C GLY A 159 11.52 -37.47 -64.30
N GLU A 160 12.51 -37.24 -63.44
CA GLU A 160 12.51 -37.73 -62.07
C GLU A 160 11.75 -36.77 -61.14
N PRO A 161 11.03 -37.26 -60.12
CA PRO A 161 10.26 -36.42 -59.21
C PRO A 161 11.19 -35.69 -58.24
N LEU A 162 10.83 -34.44 -57.92
CA LEU A 162 11.59 -33.60 -57.00
C LEU A 162 11.16 -33.82 -55.54
N PRO A 163 12.06 -33.64 -54.55
CA PRO A 163 11.70 -33.79 -53.15
C PRO A 163 10.67 -32.73 -52.73
N VAL A 164 9.58 -33.18 -52.11
CA VAL A 164 8.56 -32.33 -51.48
C VAL A 164 8.72 -32.43 -49.97
N ALA A 165 8.39 -31.37 -49.23
CA ALA A 165 8.40 -31.37 -47.76
C ALA A 165 7.55 -32.52 -47.19
N ASP A 166 7.67 -32.84 -45.89
CA ASP A 166 6.91 -33.93 -45.25
C ASP A 166 5.46 -33.54 -44.89
N HIS A 167 4.57 -34.54 -44.82
CA HIS A 167 3.17 -34.32 -44.47
C HIS A 167 3.08 -33.87 -43.02
N LEU A 168 2.01 -33.15 -42.68
CA LEU A 168 1.80 -32.77 -41.29
C LEU A 168 1.64 -34.03 -40.43
N PRO A 169 2.30 -34.09 -39.26
CA PRO A 169 2.34 -35.29 -38.42
C PRO A 169 0.98 -35.63 -37.77
N SER A 170 0.03 -34.70 -37.83
CA SER A 170 -1.32 -34.83 -37.28
C SER A 170 -2.25 -33.89 -38.04
N HIS A 171 -3.56 -34.13 -37.94
CA HIS A 171 -4.61 -33.18 -38.34
C HIS A 171 -5.11 -32.34 -37.16
N ASP A 172 -4.67 -32.63 -35.94
CA ASP A 172 -4.99 -31.85 -34.75
C ASP A 172 -4.11 -30.60 -34.67
N LEU A 173 -4.75 -29.42 -34.70
CA LEU A 173 -4.07 -28.13 -34.65
C LEU A 173 -3.20 -27.97 -33.40
N GLY A 174 -3.66 -28.47 -32.25
CA GLY A 174 -2.94 -28.39 -30.99
C GLY A 174 -1.63 -29.17 -31.03
N GLU A 175 -1.66 -30.40 -31.52
CA GLU A 175 -0.46 -31.23 -31.70
C GLU A 175 0.50 -30.64 -32.74
N ILE A 176 0.00 -30.09 -33.84
CA ILE A 176 0.84 -29.41 -34.85
C ILE A 176 1.56 -28.21 -34.23
N ILE A 177 0.82 -27.34 -33.53
CA ILE A 177 1.39 -26.15 -32.87
C ILE A 177 2.42 -26.57 -31.83
N LYS A 178 2.10 -27.55 -30.98
CA LYS A 178 3.01 -28.08 -29.96
C LYS A 178 4.32 -28.58 -30.58
N ASN A 179 4.23 -29.45 -31.59
CA ASN A 179 5.40 -29.97 -32.31
C ASN A 179 6.24 -28.84 -32.92
N ARG A 180 5.58 -27.81 -33.47
CA ARG A 180 6.29 -26.67 -34.06
C ARG A 180 6.99 -25.81 -33.01
N VAL A 181 6.36 -25.59 -31.87
CA VAL A 181 6.94 -24.88 -30.73
C VAL A 181 8.15 -25.66 -30.19
N GLU A 182 8.03 -26.97 -30.01
CA GLU A 182 9.15 -27.83 -29.58
C GLU A 182 10.31 -27.82 -30.61
N HIS A 183 9.99 -27.82 -31.90
CA HIS A 183 10.99 -27.68 -32.95
C HIS A 183 11.70 -26.31 -32.89
N LEU A 184 10.98 -25.21 -32.67
CA LEU A 184 11.59 -23.88 -32.51
C LEU A 184 12.45 -23.79 -31.25
N LYS A 185 12.02 -24.40 -30.15
CA LYS A 185 12.80 -24.51 -28.90
C LYS A 185 14.09 -25.30 -29.09
N SER A 186 14.03 -26.46 -29.76
CA SER A 186 15.24 -27.26 -30.06
C SER A 186 16.22 -26.53 -30.99
N GLN A 187 15.74 -25.54 -31.75
CA GLN A 187 16.56 -24.63 -32.56
C GLN A 187 17.03 -23.38 -31.80
N GLY A 188 16.61 -23.16 -30.55
CA GLY A 188 16.95 -21.98 -29.75
C GLY A 188 16.35 -20.67 -30.27
N LYS A 189 15.25 -20.74 -31.04
CA LYS A 189 14.59 -19.55 -31.60
C LYS A 189 13.58 -18.90 -30.63
N ILE A 190 13.09 -19.67 -29.67
CA ILE A 190 12.19 -19.28 -28.58
C ILE A 190 12.52 -20.08 -27.31
#